data_AF-A0A1H0BV34-F1
#
_entry.id   AF-A0A1H0BV34-F1
#
_cell.length_a   1.000
_cell.length_b   1.000
_cell.length_c   1.000
_cell.angle_alpha   90.00
_cell.angle_beta   90.00
_cell.angle_gamma   90.00
#
_symmetry.space_group_name_H-M   'P 1'
#
loop_
_entity.id
_entity.type
_entity.pdbx_description
1 polymer ?
#
loop_
_entity_poly.entity_id
_entity_poly.type
_entity_poly.pdbx_seq_one_letter_code
_entity_poly.pdbx_strand_id
1 'polypeptide(L)'
;MAVGSRTKQLDILYTRLYTLRRQVLQEGIDLFETWKPCISRKSFLYSALNLAFYLALRSHDLRALQRDLLPLGLSSLGRSEARAIANLDAVIASLGRICNKDKSELINYPSQKMFFYGDKLLNHNTTLIFGGTPASCYTHIMVTLPTEAAYDYHIIHDLLKAGMDSARINCAHDTPAIWLKMINHIHHAERDIGRNCKIYMDLGGPKSRIAEILVKDSEARITTGDSLFLASGKISDYPEDYTGPIVITCSIPEIFKTLKPGDPILIDDGKIQATVISLTAKGAYLKITYTKPKGSKLKSQKSLNFPQTPLHVSPLTKKDLKDLNFIASYANAIGFSFVKTAEDIRLLQAEIQKRRGAEAAGIAIIAKIETKEAVDHLPEIIVQAASKQPFGVMIARGDLAVEVGYQRLSELQEEILWICEAAHIPVIWATQVLENMVKTGLPSRAEITDAAMSERAECVMLNKGPYIVEAVTSLADILNRMEQHIYKKAPRLKALHIAINTLKTSKLQKK
;
A
#
# COMPACT_ATOMS: atom_id res chain seq x y z
N MET A 1 -34.53 -33.01 26.69
CA MET A 1 -34.76 -31.62 26.22
C MET A 1 -33.51 -30.93 25.68
N ALA A 2 -32.31 -31.11 26.28
CA ALA A 2 -31.08 -30.45 25.81
C ALA A 2 -30.56 -30.91 24.42
N VAL A 3 -30.69 -32.19 24.07
CA VAL A 3 -30.21 -32.74 22.78
C VAL A 3 -30.98 -32.17 21.59
N GLY A 4 -32.31 -32.09 21.69
CA GLY A 4 -33.16 -31.51 20.62
C GLY A 4 -32.95 -30.01 20.39
N SER A 5 -32.59 -29.27 21.44
CA SER A 5 -32.24 -27.84 21.33
C SER A 5 -30.92 -27.63 20.58
N ARG A 6 -29.92 -28.46 20.87
CA ARG A 6 -28.60 -28.40 20.22
C ARG A 6 -28.67 -28.75 18.73
N THR A 7 -29.39 -29.81 18.36
CA THR A 7 -29.58 -30.19 16.95
C THR A 7 -30.25 -29.06 16.17
N LYS A 8 -31.31 -28.46 16.73
CA LYS A 8 -32.00 -27.32 16.11
C LYS A 8 -31.08 -26.12 15.91
N GLN A 9 -30.20 -25.81 16.87
CA GLN A 9 -29.23 -24.72 16.73
C GLN A 9 -28.18 -24.99 15.64
N LEU A 10 -27.71 -26.24 15.53
CA LEU A 10 -26.76 -26.65 14.49
C LEU A 10 -27.39 -26.57 13.09
N ASP A 11 -28.64 -26.99 12.94
CA ASP A 11 -29.39 -26.84 11.69
C ASP A 11 -29.61 -25.38 11.31
N ILE A 12 -29.94 -24.51 12.27
CA ILE A 12 -30.05 -23.06 12.03
C ILE A 12 -28.70 -22.49 11.55
N LEU A 13 -27.58 -22.87 12.17
CA LEU A 13 -26.25 -22.42 11.76
C LEU A 13 -25.91 -22.92 10.34
N TYR A 14 -26.23 -24.17 10.03
CA TYR A 14 -26.05 -24.74 8.69
C TYR A 14 -26.83 -23.94 7.64
N THR A 15 -28.12 -23.72 7.87
CA THR A 15 -28.98 -22.95 6.98
C THR A 15 -28.46 -21.52 6.81
N ARG A 16 -28.02 -20.85 7.88
CA ARG A 16 -27.43 -19.50 7.79
C ARG A 16 -26.19 -19.47 6.89
N LEU A 17 -25.26 -20.42 7.07
CA LEU A 17 -24.06 -20.49 6.22
C LEU A 17 -24.40 -20.85 4.78
N TYR A 18 -25.34 -21.75 4.55
CA TYR A 18 -25.78 -22.14 3.21
C TYR A 18 -26.43 -20.96 2.48
N THR A 19 -27.28 -20.18 3.17
CA THR A 19 -27.86 -18.94 2.63
C THR A 19 -26.79 -17.90 2.32
N LEU A 20 -25.86 -17.66 3.25
CA LEU A 20 -24.72 -16.76 3.01
C LEU A 20 -23.93 -17.19 1.77
N ARG A 21 -23.60 -18.48 1.64
CA ARG A 21 -22.88 -19.00 0.47
C ARG A 21 -23.62 -18.72 -0.83
N ARG A 22 -24.93 -18.92 -0.87
CA ARG A 22 -25.75 -18.64 -2.07
C ARG A 22 -25.72 -17.16 -2.43
N GLN A 23 -25.84 -16.27 -1.45
CA GLN A 23 -25.75 -14.82 -1.65
C GLN A 23 -24.38 -14.42 -2.19
N VAL A 24 -23.31 -14.86 -1.54
CA VAL A 24 -21.93 -14.58 -1.96
C VAL A 24 -21.64 -15.10 -3.37
N LEU A 25 -22.11 -16.30 -3.72
CA LEU A 25 -21.95 -16.83 -5.07
C LEU A 25 -22.70 -16.00 -6.11
N GLN A 26 -23.95 -15.64 -5.84
CA GLN A 26 -24.77 -14.86 -6.77
C GLN A 26 -24.16 -13.47 -6.97
N GLU A 27 -23.99 -12.71 -5.90
CA GLU A 27 -23.46 -11.33 -5.92
C GLU A 27 -22.04 -11.28 -6.50
N GLY A 28 -21.18 -12.23 -6.13
CA GLY A 28 -19.82 -12.29 -6.64
C GLY A 28 -19.73 -12.68 -8.11
N ILE A 29 -20.59 -13.58 -8.60
CA ILE A 29 -20.66 -13.90 -10.04
C ILE A 29 -21.19 -12.68 -10.80
N ASP A 30 -22.25 -12.05 -10.32
CA ASP A 30 -22.85 -10.88 -10.97
C ASP A 30 -21.81 -9.74 -11.08
N LEU A 31 -21.09 -9.45 -10.00
CA LEU A 31 -20.00 -8.47 -10.00
C LEU A 31 -18.87 -8.87 -10.96
N PHE A 32 -18.42 -10.13 -10.91
CA PHE A 32 -17.34 -10.61 -11.79
C PHE A 32 -17.70 -10.51 -13.28
N GLU A 33 -18.95 -10.80 -13.66
CA GLU A 33 -19.39 -10.67 -15.06
C GLU A 33 -19.38 -9.20 -15.54
N THR A 34 -19.45 -8.21 -14.65
CA THR A 34 -19.20 -6.79 -15.02
C THR A 34 -17.73 -6.51 -15.34
N TRP A 35 -16.80 -7.22 -14.71
CA TRP A 35 -15.35 -7.04 -14.87
C TRP A 35 -14.78 -7.89 -16.01
N LYS A 36 -15.28 -9.10 -16.19
CA LYS A 36 -14.76 -10.09 -17.14
C LYS A 36 -14.53 -9.56 -18.56
N PRO A 37 -15.38 -8.69 -19.15
CA PRO A 37 -15.14 -8.15 -20.50
C PRO A 37 -13.88 -7.30 -20.61
N CYS A 38 -13.40 -6.66 -19.52
CA CYS A 38 -12.19 -5.83 -19.55
C CYS A 38 -10.90 -6.61 -19.23
N ILE A 39 -11.00 -7.87 -18.77
CA ILE A 39 -9.86 -8.71 -18.38
C ILE A 39 -9.24 -9.39 -19.61
N SER A 40 -8.17 -8.82 -20.15
CA SER A 40 -7.40 -9.41 -21.26
C SER A 40 -6.36 -10.45 -20.80
N ARG A 41 -5.80 -10.27 -19.60
CA ARG A 41 -4.77 -11.14 -19.01
C ARG A 41 -5.42 -12.34 -18.32
N LYS A 42 -5.48 -13.48 -19.02
CA LYS A 42 -6.14 -14.72 -18.55
C LYS A 42 -5.68 -15.19 -17.16
N SER A 43 -4.42 -14.98 -16.80
CA SER A 43 -3.88 -15.37 -15.48
C SER A 43 -4.54 -14.62 -14.32
N PHE A 44 -5.22 -13.49 -14.57
CA PHE A 44 -5.91 -12.70 -13.56
C PHE A 44 -7.39 -13.09 -13.35
N LEU A 45 -7.98 -13.91 -14.24
CA LEU A 45 -9.41 -14.24 -14.16
C LEU A 45 -9.82 -14.86 -12.81
N TYR A 46 -9.01 -15.80 -12.29
CA TYR A 46 -9.29 -16.41 -10.99
C TYR A 46 -9.17 -15.41 -9.84
N SER A 47 -8.14 -14.54 -9.88
CA SER A 47 -7.95 -13.48 -8.90
C SER A 47 -9.12 -12.50 -8.87
N ALA A 48 -9.60 -12.05 -10.03
CA ALA A 48 -10.75 -11.18 -10.13
C ALA A 48 -12.03 -11.84 -9.59
N LEU A 49 -12.25 -13.12 -9.91
CA LEU A 49 -13.40 -13.87 -9.40
C LEU A 49 -13.34 -14.02 -7.87
N ASN A 50 -12.17 -14.37 -7.32
CA ASN A 50 -12.01 -14.49 -5.88
C ASN A 50 -12.16 -13.13 -5.17
N LEU A 51 -11.67 -12.04 -5.75
CA LEU A 51 -11.90 -10.68 -5.25
C LEU A 51 -13.40 -10.36 -5.20
N ALA A 52 -14.15 -10.65 -6.27
CA ALA A 52 -15.60 -10.42 -6.31
C ALA A 52 -16.33 -11.22 -5.21
N PHE A 53 -15.98 -12.49 -5.04
CA PHE A 53 -16.52 -13.31 -3.95
C PHE A 53 -16.13 -12.79 -2.57
N TYR A 54 -14.91 -12.30 -2.40
CA TYR A 54 -14.47 -11.77 -1.11
C TYR A 54 -15.21 -10.47 -0.76
N LEU A 55 -15.41 -9.57 -1.72
CA LEU A 55 -16.22 -8.36 -1.53
C LEU A 55 -17.66 -8.70 -1.16
N ALA A 56 -18.29 -9.64 -1.89
CA ALA A 56 -19.62 -10.13 -1.56
C ALA A 56 -19.67 -10.76 -0.16
N LEU A 57 -18.65 -11.53 0.23
CA LEU A 57 -18.59 -12.09 1.59
C LEU A 57 -18.44 -11.02 2.68
N ARG A 58 -17.65 -9.97 2.42
CA ARG A 58 -17.36 -8.89 3.37
C ARG A 58 -18.43 -7.81 3.43
N SER A 59 -19.44 -7.85 2.56
CA SER A 59 -20.66 -7.04 2.68
C SER A 59 -21.54 -7.47 3.86
N HIS A 60 -21.28 -8.66 4.44
CA HIS A 60 -22.00 -9.20 5.58
C HIS A 60 -21.19 -9.11 6.90
N ASP A 61 -21.87 -8.84 8.02
CA ASP A 61 -21.26 -8.96 9.35
C ASP A 61 -21.16 -10.44 9.78
N LEU A 62 -19.94 -10.96 9.72
CA LEU A 62 -19.66 -12.37 10.00
C LEU A 62 -19.48 -12.67 11.49
N ARG A 63 -19.32 -11.68 12.39
CA ARG A 63 -18.85 -11.91 13.77
C ARG A 63 -19.70 -12.89 14.55
N ALA A 64 -21.02 -12.83 14.38
CA ALA A 64 -21.94 -13.79 15.01
C ALA A 64 -21.69 -15.22 14.51
N LEU A 65 -21.54 -15.43 13.19
CA LEU A 65 -21.22 -16.73 12.62
C LEU A 65 -19.86 -17.25 13.11
N GLN A 66 -18.85 -16.38 13.18
CA GLN A 66 -17.53 -16.76 13.68
C GLN A 66 -17.60 -17.30 15.11
N ARG A 67 -18.35 -16.62 15.98
CA ARG A 67 -18.55 -17.04 17.37
C ARG A 67 -19.28 -18.38 17.44
N ASP A 68 -20.27 -18.60 16.60
CA ASP A 68 -21.07 -19.83 16.58
C ASP A 68 -20.26 -21.03 16.02
N LEU A 69 -19.26 -20.79 15.16
CA LEU A 69 -18.39 -21.82 14.57
C LEU A 69 -17.28 -22.30 15.50
N LEU A 70 -16.74 -21.42 16.34
CA LEU A 70 -15.58 -21.72 17.19
C LEU A 70 -15.76 -22.94 18.11
N PRO A 71 -16.88 -23.12 18.86
CA PRO A 71 -17.07 -24.28 19.72
C PRO A 71 -17.16 -25.62 18.98
N LEU A 72 -17.38 -25.58 17.66
CA LEU A 72 -17.44 -26.75 16.80
C LEU A 72 -16.07 -27.13 16.24
N GLY A 73 -15.01 -26.37 16.57
CA GLY A 73 -13.67 -26.55 16.01
C GLY A 73 -13.57 -26.21 14.52
N LEU A 74 -14.56 -25.49 13.97
CA LEU A 74 -14.60 -25.09 12.57
C LEU A 74 -13.82 -23.80 12.35
N SER A 75 -13.35 -23.59 11.10
CA SER A 75 -12.73 -22.32 10.69
C SER A 75 -13.65 -21.15 11.00
N SER A 76 -13.12 -20.10 11.61
CA SER A 76 -13.83 -18.84 11.86
C SER A 76 -13.95 -17.97 10.60
N LEU A 77 -13.62 -18.48 9.41
CA LEU A 77 -13.54 -17.72 8.15
C LEU A 77 -12.54 -16.55 8.19
N GLY A 78 -11.79 -16.34 9.27
CA GLY A 78 -10.87 -15.21 9.43
C GLY A 78 -9.62 -15.26 8.54
N ARG A 79 -9.50 -16.23 7.64
CA ARG A 79 -8.40 -16.45 6.69
C ARG A 79 -8.97 -16.87 5.32
N SER A 80 -9.96 -16.12 4.85
CA SER A 80 -10.71 -16.43 3.63
C SER A 80 -10.31 -15.58 2.44
N GLU A 81 -9.45 -14.56 2.60
CA GLU A 81 -9.09 -13.58 1.57
C GLU A 81 -8.73 -14.26 0.25
N ALA A 82 -7.64 -15.03 0.22
CA ALA A 82 -7.14 -15.71 -0.97
C ALA A 82 -8.01 -16.91 -1.45
N ARG A 83 -9.16 -17.18 -0.82
CA ARG A 83 -9.97 -18.39 -1.07
C ARG A 83 -11.40 -18.29 -0.57
N ALA A 84 -12.11 -17.20 -0.87
CA ALA A 84 -13.36 -16.84 -0.19
C ALA A 84 -14.39 -17.96 -0.20
N ILE A 85 -14.77 -18.44 -1.39
CA ILE A 85 -15.73 -19.53 -1.56
C ILE A 85 -15.17 -20.87 -1.09
N ALA A 86 -13.91 -21.19 -1.37
CA ALA A 86 -13.36 -22.49 -0.95
C ALA A 86 -13.30 -22.62 0.59
N ASN A 87 -13.05 -21.53 1.32
CA ASN A 87 -13.12 -21.54 2.79
C ASN A 87 -14.55 -21.81 3.28
N LEU A 88 -15.52 -21.11 2.69
CA LEU A 88 -16.93 -21.25 3.04
C LEU A 88 -17.45 -22.67 2.73
N ASP A 89 -17.10 -23.22 1.58
CA ASP A 89 -17.44 -24.59 1.17
C ASP A 89 -16.88 -25.63 2.14
N ALA A 90 -15.62 -25.48 2.57
CA ALA A 90 -15.01 -26.39 3.53
C ALA A 90 -15.70 -26.37 4.91
N VAL A 91 -16.12 -25.19 5.37
CA VAL A 91 -16.86 -25.02 6.63
C VAL A 91 -18.25 -25.64 6.51
N ILE A 92 -18.99 -25.36 5.44
CA ILE A 92 -20.33 -25.91 5.21
C ILE A 92 -20.28 -27.42 5.05
N ALA A 93 -19.32 -27.96 4.30
CA ALA A 93 -19.13 -29.39 4.14
C ALA A 93 -18.89 -30.10 5.49
N SER A 94 -18.13 -29.47 6.39
CA SER A 94 -17.87 -30.01 7.73
C SER A 94 -19.09 -29.89 8.63
N LEU A 95 -19.74 -28.73 8.65
CA LEU A 95 -20.93 -28.50 9.47
C LEU A 95 -22.09 -29.41 9.05
N GLY A 96 -22.32 -29.61 7.75
CA GLY A 96 -23.36 -30.51 7.26
C GLY A 96 -23.17 -31.95 7.75
N ARG A 97 -21.92 -32.42 7.83
CA ARG A 97 -21.58 -33.73 8.42
C ARG A 97 -21.80 -33.76 9.93
N ILE A 98 -21.45 -32.69 10.64
CA ILE A 98 -21.76 -32.55 12.09
C ILE A 98 -23.27 -32.58 12.34
N CYS A 99 -24.07 -31.97 11.45
CA CYS A 99 -25.53 -31.97 11.53
C CYS A 99 -26.18 -33.27 11.05
N ASN A 100 -25.42 -34.26 10.54
CA ASN A 100 -25.95 -35.46 9.88
C ASN A 100 -26.94 -35.16 8.74
N LYS A 101 -26.63 -34.15 7.92
CA LYS A 101 -27.44 -33.83 6.73
C LYS A 101 -27.45 -34.96 5.71
N ASP A 102 -28.55 -35.06 4.97
CA ASP A 102 -28.68 -36.01 3.88
C ASP A 102 -27.68 -35.73 2.76
N LYS A 103 -27.31 -36.77 1.99
CA LYS A 103 -26.34 -36.64 0.90
C LYS A 103 -26.72 -35.59 -0.14
N SER A 104 -28.00 -35.36 -0.37
CA SER A 104 -28.53 -34.34 -1.29
C SER A 104 -28.31 -32.91 -0.80
N GLU A 105 -28.18 -32.71 0.51
CA GLU A 105 -27.95 -31.41 1.13
C GLU A 105 -26.45 -31.11 1.34
N LEU A 106 -25.58 -32.12 1.30
CA LEU A 106 -24.15 -31.98 1.55
C LEU A 106 -23.42 -31.30 0.39
N ILE A 107 -22.56 -30.33 0.72
CA ILE A 107 -21.56 -29.80 -0.21
C ILE A 107 -20.27 -30.62 -0.13
N ASN A 108 -19.62 -30.79 -1.28
CA ASN A 108 -18.31 -31.43 -1.39
C ASN A 108 -17.20 -30.57 -0.77
N TYR A 109 -16.20 -31.22 -0.17
CA TYR A 109 -14.99 -30.52 0.23
C TYR A 109 -14.25 -29.96 -0.99
N PRO A 110 -13.70 -28.74 -0.92
CA PRO A 110 -12.81 -28.25 -1.96
C PRO A 110 -11.56 -29.12 -2.01
N SER A 111 -11.03 -29.36 -3.22
CA SER A 111 -9.75 -30.06 -3.35
C SER A 111 -8.63 -29.25 -2.69
N GLN A 112 -7.64 -29.95 -2.10
CA GLN A 112 -6.49 -29.30 -1.47
C GLN A 112 -5.75 -28.37 -2.45
N LYS A 113 -5.59 -28.81 -3.71
CA LYS A 113 -4.96 -27.99 -4.76
C LYS A 113 -5.68 -26.66 -4.98
N MET A 114 -7.01 -26.69 -5.09
CA MET A 114 -7.80 -25.47 -5.29
C MET A 114 -7.85 -24.60 -4.04
N PHE A 115 -7.89 -25.22 -2.86
CA PHE A 115 -7.93 -24.49 -1.59
C PHE A 115 -6.70 -23.61 -1.37
N PHE A 116 -5.53 -24.04 -1.83
CA PHE A 116 -4.26 -23.30 -1.73
C PHE A 116 -3.83 -22.64 -3.06
N TYR A 117 -4.73 -22.53 -4.04
CA TYR A 117 -4.37 -21.97 -5.34
C TYR A 117 -4.06 -20.48 -5.27
N GLY A 118 -4.82 -19.73 -4.45
CA GLY A 118 -4.61 -18.30 -4.23
C GLY A 118 -3.21 -17.96 -3.71
N ASP A 119 -2.66 -18.75 -2.77
CA ASP A 119 -1.31 -18.54 -2.25
C ASP A 119 -0.24 -18.67 -3.34
N LYS A 120 -0.44 -19.64 -4.24
CA LYS A 120 0.47 -19.85 -5.39
C LYS A 120 0.39 -18.68 -6.37
N LEU A 121 -0.81 -18.14 -6.61
CA LEU A 121 -1.01 -16.98 -7.46
C LEU A 121 -0.38 -15.72 -6.87
N LEU A 122 -0.55 -15.49 -5.56
CA LEU A 122 0.08 -14.37 -4.88
C LEU A 122 1.60 -14.46 -5.01
N ASN A 123 2.19 -15.61 -4.65
CA ASN A 123 3.63 -15.83 -4.78
C ASN A 123 4.13 -15.67 -6.24
N HIS A 124 3.36 -16.16 -7.22
CA HIS A 124 3.67 -15.97 -8.64
C HIS A 124 3.66 -14.50 -9.03
N ASN A 125 2.63 -13.74 -8.64
CA ASN A 125 2.53 -12.31 -8.92
C ASN A 125 3.62 -11.50 -8.22
N THR A 126 3.97 -11.84 -6.98
CA THR A 126 5.13 -11.30 -6.27
C THR A 126 6.41 -11.50 -7.08
N THR A 127 6.65 -12.72 -7.56
CA THR A 127 7.86 -13.07 -8.31
C THR A 127 7.98 -12.29 -9.62
N LEU A 128 6.85 -12.03 -10.29
CA LEU A 128 6.84 -11.22 -11.52
C LEU A 128 7.32 -9.79 -11.28
N ILE A 129 7.04 -9.21 -10.12
CA ILE A 129 7.34 -7.82 -9.81
C ILE A 129 8.71 -7.66 -9.15
N PHE A 130 9.00 -8.47 -8.12
CA PHE A 130 10.18 -8.30 -7.27
C PHE A 130 11.29 -9.34 -7.54
N GLY A 131 11.03 -10.34 -8.40
CA GLY A 131 11.97 -11.44 -8.63
C GLY A 131 11.75 -12.60 -7.66
N GLY A 132 12.57 -13.65 -7.77
CA GLY A 132 12.48 -14.80 -6.86
C GLY A 132 13.22 -14.53 -5.55
N THR A 133 12.69 -15.02 -4.43
CA THR A 133 13.39 -14.99 -3.14
C THR A 133 14.25 -16.23 -2.93
N PRO A 134 15.29 -16.15 -2.09
CA PRO A 134 15.85 -17.34 -1.44
C PRO A 134 14.74 -18.08 -0.67
N ALA A 135 14.79 -19.41 -0.64
CA ALA A 135 13.74 -20.26 -0.06
C ALA A 135 13.41 -20.00 1.43
N SER A 136 14.17 -19.16 2.12
CA SER A 136 14.03 -18.83 3.54
C SER A 136 13.35 -17.49 3.86
N CYS A 137 13.09 -16.64 2.86
CA CYS A 137 12.48 -15.30 3.06
C CYS A 137 11.28 -15.11 2.11
N TYR A 138 10.14 -14.67 2.64
CA TYR A 138 8.92 -14.40 1.84
C TYR A 138 8.75 -12.92 1.51
N THR A 139 9.29 -12.04 2.35
CA THR A 139 9.18 -10.59 2.18
C THR A 139 10.42 -10.00 1.50
N HIS A 140 10.20 -9.18 0.47
CA HIS A 140 11.26 -8.50 -0.28
C HIS A 140 11.61 -7.15 0.34
N ILE A 141 12.84 -6.68 0.10
CA ILE A 141 13.27 -5.33 0.52
C ILE A 141 13.46 -4.45 -0.71
N MET A 142 12.68 -3.36 -0.77
CA MET A 142 12.85 -2.28 -1.73
C MET A 142 13.59 -1.11 -1.10
N VAL A 143 14.59 -0.57 -1.78
CA VAL A 143 15.37 0.57 -1.27
C VAL A 143 15.34 1.72 -2.26
N THR A 144 15.02 2.92 -1.78
CA THR A 144 15.14 4.15 -2.57
C THR A 144 16.61 4.52 -2.74
N LEU A 145 17.07 4.67 -3.98
CA LEU A 145 18.45 5.04 -4.25
C LEU A 145 18.71 6.55 -4.03
N PRO A 146 19.82 6.91 -3.37
CA PRO A 146 20.30 8.28 -3.33
C PRO A 146 20.95 8.71 -4.64
N THR A 147 21.04 10.01 -4.92
CA THR A 147 21.62 10.54 -6.17
C THR A 147 23.09 10.11 -6.32
N GLU A 148 23.77 10.01 -5.18
CA GLU A 148 25.15 9.56 -4.99
C GLU A 148 25.38 8.15 -5.56
N ALA A 149 24.37 7.28 -5.59
CA ALA A 149 24.46 5.94 -6.15
C ALA A 149 24.75 5.94 -7.68
N ALA A 150 24.53 7.06 -8.36
CA ALA A 150 24.91 7.24 -9.76
C ALA A 150 26.42 7.45 -9.96
N TYR A 151 27.17 7.73 -8.90
CA TYR A 151 28.58 8.09 -8.93
C TYR A 151 29.44 7.18 -8.06
N ASP A 152 28.85 6.58 -7.05
CA ASP A 152 29.51 5.61 -6.19
C ASP A 152 28.84 4.23 -6.35
N TYR A 153 29.58 3.32 -7.00
CA TYR A 153 29.16 1.94 -7.21
C TYR A 153 28.99 1.17 -5.89
N HIS A 154 29.80 1.48 -4.88
CA HIS A 154 29.81 0.73 -3.62
C HIS A 154 28.48 0.83 -2.87
N ILE A 155 27.77 1.95 -2.99
CA ILE A 155 26.43 2.11 -2.40
C ILE A 155 25.48 1.00 -2.89
N ILE A 156 25.41 0.76 -4.20
CA ILE A 156 24.50 -0.26 -4.77
C ILE A 156 24.99 -1.67 -4.46
N HIS A 157 26.30 -1.90 -4.57
CA HIS A 157 26.93 -3.18 -4.22
C HIS A 157 26.60 -3.58 -2.78
N ASP A 158 26.79 -2.67 -1.82
CA ASP A 158 26.59 -2.96 -0.40
C ASP A 158 25.12 -3.13 -0.04
N LEU A 159 24.21 -2.37 -0.68
CA LEU A 159 22.77 -2.57 -0.55
C LEU A 159 22.32 -3.95 -1.04
N LEU A 160 22.80 -4.37 -2.21
CA LEU A 160 22.46 -5.68 -2.79
C LEU A 160 23.03 -6.82 -1.92
N LYS A 161 24.24 -6.64 -1.38
CA LYS A 161 24.84 -7.58 -0.42
C LYS A 161 24.06 -7.66 0.89
N ALA A 162 23.59 -6.52 1.41
CA ALA A 162 22.82 -6.44 2.65
C ALA A 162 21.42 -7.08 2.55
N GLY A 163 20.86 -7.21 1.34
CA GLY A 163 19.59 -7.88 1.12
C GLY A 163 18.54 -7.08 0.33
N MET A 164 18.91 -5.99 -0.34
CA MET A 164 18.00 -5.30 -1.26
C MET A 164 17.62 -6.22 -2.43
N ASP A 165 16.32 -6.35 -2.70
CA ASP A 165 15.78 -7.13 -3.84
C ASP A 165 15.26 -6.22 -4.96
N SER A 166 14.85 -5.00 -4.62
CA SER A 166 14.40 -4.00 -5.60
C SER A 166 14.97 -2.63 -5.34
N ALA A 167 15.51 -2.01 -6.39
CA ALA A 167 16.02 -0.65 -6.37
C ALA A 167 14.93 0.32 -6.87
N ARG A 168 14.51 1.25 -5.99
CA ARG A 168 13.59 2.34 -6.32
C ARG A 168 14.36 3.57 -6.77
N ILE A 169 14.11 4.02 -8.00
CA ILE A 169 14.56 5.29 -8.56
C ILE A 169 13.38 6.26 -8.54
N ASN A 170 13.48 7.32 -7.72
CA ASN A 170 12.43 8.33 -7.60
C ASN A 170 12.57 9.39 -8.71
N CYS A 171 11.70 9.32 -9.73
CA CYS A 171 11.78 10.17 -10.91
C CYS A 171 11.18 11.57 -10.69
N ALA A 172 10.67 11.88 -9.49
CA ALA A 172 10.40 13.27 -9.08
C ALA A 172 11.69 14.11 -9.01
N HIS A 173 12.85 13.46 -8.91
CA HIS A 173 14.17 14.08 -8.81
C HIS A 173 15.12 13.54 -9.87
N ASP A 174 16.26 14.21 -10.01
CA ASP A 174 17.33 13.84 -10.95
C ASP A 174 16.88 13.83 -12.43
N THR A 175 17.70 13.23 -13.29
CA THR A 175 17.49 13.23 -14.75
C THR A 175 17.72 11.84 -15.35
N PRO A 176 17.24 11.56 -16.58
CA PRO A 176 17.50 10.31 -17.28
C PRO A 176 18.97 9.89 -17.34
N ALA A 177 19.89 10.85 -17.47
CA ALA A 177 21.33 10.56 -17.48
C ALA A 177 21.83 10.03 -16.12
N ILE A 178 21.28 10.54 -15.02
CA ILE A 178 21.60 10.07 -13.67
C ILE A 178 20.97 8.71 -13.41
N TRP A 179 19.70 8.52 -13.78
CA TRP A 179 19.01 7.24 -13.62
C TRP A 179 19.72 6.13 -14.40
N LEU A 180 20.19 6.40 -15.63
CA LEU A 180 20.95 5.43 -16.42
C LEU A 180 22.24 4.98 -15.73
N LYS A 181 22.96 5.90 -15.07
CA LYS A 181 24.15 5.53 -14.29
C LYS A 181 23.80 4.61 -13.12
N MET A 182 22.74 4.90 -12.38
CA MET A 182 22.24 4.01 -11.31
C MET A 182 21.90 2.63 -11.87
N ILE A 183 21.16 2.56 -12.98
CA ILE A 183 20.79 1.31 -13.66
C ILE A 183 22.02 0.51 -14.05
N ASN A 184 23.03 1.15 -14.63
CA ASN A 184 24.29 0.49 -15.00
C ASN A 184 25.05 -0.05 -13.79
N HIS A 185 25.08 0.69 -12.67
CA HIS A 185 25.66 0.22 -11.43
C HIS A 185 24.88 -0.96 -10.82
N ILE A 186 23.54 -0.96 -10.91
CA ILE A 186 22.71 -2.12 -10.52
C ILE A 186 23.13 -3.35 -11.32
N HIS A 187 23.14 -3.27 -12.65
CA HIS A 187 23.52 -4.40 -13.49
C HIS A 187 24.98 -4.86 -13.29
N HIS A 188 25.88 -3.95 -12.93
CA HIS A 188 27.25 -4.31 -12.55
C HIS A 188 27.26 -5.11 -11.24
N ALA A 189 26.55 -4.64 -10.21
CA ALA A 189 26.45 -5.31 -8.92
C ALA A 189 25.77 -6.67 -9.01
N GLU A 190 24.75 -6.82 -9.86
CA GLU A 190 24.11 -8.12 -10.12
C GLU A 190 25.11 -9.16 -10.64
N ARG A 191 26.02 -8.76 -11.54
CA ARG A 191 27.07 -9.64 -12.08
C ARG A 191 28.13 -9.99 -11.04
N ASP A 192 28.55 -9.02 -10.22
CA ASP A 192 29.59 -9.22 -9.21
C ASP A 192 29.10 -10.11 -8.05
N ILE A 193 27.85 -9.95 -7.63
CA ILE A 193 27.27 -10.62 -6.46
C ILE A 193 26.53 -11.91 -6.87
N GLY A 194 26.08 -12.02 -8.12
CA GLY A 194 25.27 -13.15 -8.58
C GLY A 194 23.83 -13.13 -8.05
N ARG A 195 23.30 -11.95 -7.69
CA ARG A 195 21.92 -11.73 -7.22
C ARG A 195 21.23 -10.74 -8.13
N ASN A 196 20.01 -11.05 -8.58
CA ASN A 196 19.22 -10.13 -9.38
C ASN A 196 18.56 -9.05 -8.50
N CYS A 197 18.36 -7.87 -9.05
CA CYS A 197 17.70 -6.73 -8.43
C CYS A 197 16.70 -6.09 -9.41
N LYS A 198 15.43 -6.01 -9.02
CA LYS A 198 14.39 -5.40 -9.87
C LYS A 198 14.43 -3.88 -9.80
N ILE A 199 14.36 -3.22 -10.96
CA ILE A 199 14.39 -1.77 -11.09
C ILE A 199 12.96 -1.23 -11.09
N TYR A 200 12.62 -0.54 -10.01
CA TYR A 200 11.35 0.18 -9.83
C TYR A 200 11.57 1.67 -10.10
N MET A 201 10.85 2.23 -11.07
CA MET A 201 10.95 3.66 -11.42
C MET A 201 9.65 4.37 -11.04
N ASP A 202 9.73 5.31 -10.10
CA ASP A 202 8.58 5.96 -9.48
C ASP A 202 8.26 7.30 -10.15
N LEU A 203 7.09 7.42 -10.78
CA LEU A 203 6.63 8.68 -11.38
C LEU A 203 6.34 9.72 -10.29
N GLY A 204 6.62 10.99 -10.59
CA GLY A 204 6.49 12.06 -9.61
C GLY A 204 5.05 12.38 -9.27
N GLY A 205 4.17 12.38 -10.27
CA GLY A 205 2.76 12.73 -10.13
C GLY A 205 2.52 14.18 -9.71
N PRO A 206 1.26 14.60 -9.54
CA PRO A 206 0.86 15.97 -9.28
C PRO A 206 0.93 16.32 -7.78
N LYS A 207 2.08 16.13 -7.12
CA LYS A 207 2.22 16.52 -5.71
C LYS A 207 2.25 18.03 -5.57
N SER A 208 1.25 18.60 -4.90
CA SER A 208 1.20 20.04 -4.63
C SER A 208 2.24 20.47 -3.61
N ARG A 209 2.86 21.62 -3.86
CA ARG A 209 3.95 22.19 -3.06
C ARG A 209 3.84 23.71 -2.98
N ILE A 210 4.50 24.28 -1.97
CA ILE A 210 4.82 25.70 -1.92
C ILE A 210 5.81 26.00 -3.05
N ALA A 211 5.37 26.71 -4.08
CA ALA A 211 6.25 27.06 -5.20
C ALA A 211 7.19 28.22 -4.82
N GLU A 212 6.61 29.32 -4.36
CA GLU A 212 7.32 30.51 -3.90
C GLU A 212 6.83 30.91 -2.50
N ILE A 213 7.69 31.61 -1.77
CA ILE A 213 7.40 32.14 -0.45
C ILE A 213 7.92 33.56 -0.34
N LEU A 214 7.09 34.45 0.17
CA LEU A 214 7.44 35.81 0.56
C LEU A 214 7.25 35.93 2.06
N VAL A 215 8.31 36.29 2.76
CA VAL A 215 8.32 36.47 4.22
C VAL A 215 8.71 37.91 4.51
N LYS A 216 7.88 38.64 5.26
CA LYS A 216 8.16 40.04 5.63
C LYS A 216 9.38 40.19 6.54
N ASP A 217 9.64 39.19 7.38
CA ASP A 217 10.83 39.08 8.24
C ASP A 217 11.50 37.72 8.02
N SER A 218 12.77 37.70 7.64
CA SER A 218 13.53 36.47 7.35
C SER A 218 13.56 35.44 8.50
N GLU A 219 13.33 35.86 9.75
CA GLU A 219 13.25 34.99 10.92
C GLU A 219 11.82 34.60 11.31
N ALA A 220 10.80 35.06 10.58
CA ALA A 220 9.40 34.84 10.93
C ALA A 220 9.08 33.34 11.04
N ARG A 221 8.47 33.00 12.17
CA ARG A 221 7.96 31.67 12.47
C ARG A 221 6.45 31.76 12.51
N ILE A 222 5.79 30.79 11.89
CA ILE A 222 4.35 30.65 12.00
C ILE A 222 4.02 29.99 13.33
N THR A 223 3.12 30.63 14.06
CA THR A 223 2.49 30.17 15.30
C THR A 223 0.99 29.92 15.08
N THR A 224 0.37 29.18 16.00
CA THR A 224 -1.08 28.93 15.94
C THR A 224 -1.84 30.25 16.10
N GLY A 225 -2.82 30.48 15.24
CA GLY A 225 -3.61 31.71 15.20
C GLY A 225 -3.15 32.71 14.14
N ASP A 226 -1.93 32.57 13.61
CA ASP A 226 -1.40 33.45 12.57
C ASP A 226 -2.21 33.37 11.28
N SER A 227 -2.25 34.48 10.55
CA SER A 227 -2.80 34.57 9.21
C SER A 227 -1.70 34.28 8.17
N LEU A 228 -2.05 33.53 7.14
CA LEU A 228 -1.21 33.27 5.97
C LEU A 228 -2.03 33.52 4.70
N PHE A 229 -1.43 34.09 3.66
CA PHE A 229 -2.10 34.25 2.37
C PHE A 229 -1.55 33.24 1.35
N LEU A 230 -2.46 32.48 0.73
CA LEU A 230 -2.15 31.57 -0.37
C LEU A 230 -2.55 32.25 -1.68
N ALA A 231 -1.58 32.79 -2.41
CA ALA A 231 -1.79 33.51 -3.66
C ALA A 231 -2.10 32.55 -4.81
N SER A 232 -3.09 32.91 -5.65
CA SER A 232 -3.52 32.11 -6.80
C SER A 232 -2.68 32.33 -8.06
N GLY A 233 -1.94 33.43 -8.12
CA GLY A 233 -1.07 33.82 -9.22
C GLY A 233 0.39 34.00 -8.77
N LYS A 234 0.94 35.18 -9.01
CA LYS A 234 2.30 35.54 -8.61
C LYS A 234 2.39 35.71 -7.10
N ILE A 235 3.58 35.55 -6.53
CA ILE A 235 3.79 35.77 -5.09
C ILE A 235 3.45 37.20 -4.62
N SER A 236 3.49 38.17 -5.53
CA SER A 236 3.07 39.57 -5.30
C SER A 236 1.55 39.77 -5.29
N ASP A 237 0.77 38.77 -5.70
CA ASP A 237 -0.68 38.89 -5.90
C ASP A 237 -1.41 38.62 -4.58
N TYR A 238 -1.25 39.51 -3.61
CA TYR A 238 -2.02 39.50 -2.36
C TYR A 238 -2.79 40.82 -2.16
N PRO A 239 -3.90 40.81 -1.40
CA PRO A 239 -4.67 42.03 -1.11
C PRO A 239 -3.87 43.03 -0.27
N GLU A 240 -4.11 44.34 -0.46
CA GLU A 240 -3.40 45.40 0.28
C GLU A 240 -3.73 45.38 1.79
N ASP A 241 -4.92 44.91 2.14
CA ASP A 241 -5.38 44.68 3.52
C ASP A 241 -4.72 43.47 4.19
N TYR A 242 -3.94 42.66 3.46
CA TYR A 242 -3.20 41.55 4.05
C TYR A 242 -1.98 42.03 4.86
N THR A 243 -2.16 42.08 6.18
CA THR A 243 -1.12 42.48 7.13
C THR A 243 -0.26 41.32 7.63
N GLY A 244 -0.62 40.07 7.33
CA GLY A 244 0.09 38.88 7.83
C GLY A 244 1.54 38.76 7.34
N PRO A 245 2.35 37.93 8.01
CA PRO A 245 3.81 37.90 7.82
C PRO A 245 4.26 37.12 6.58
N ILE A 246 3.44 36.21 6.05
CA ILE A 246 3.85 35.24 5.03
C ILE A 246 2.82 35.13 3.90
N VAL A 247 3.30 35.19 2.66
CA VAL A 247 2.55 34.83 1.45
C VAL A 247 3.22 33.61 0.84
N ILE A 248 2.43 32.67 0.32
CA ILE A 248 2.92 31.51 -0.42
C ILE A 248 2.13 31.32 -1.71
N THR A 249 2.73 30.67 -2.70
CA THR A 249 2.03 30.21 -3.91
C THR A 249 1.92 28.69 -3.94
N CYS A 250 0.93 28.19 -4.67
CA CYS A 250 0.70 26.76 -4.89
C CYS A 250 1.28 26.33 -6.24
N SER A 251 1.97 25.20 -6.30
CA SER A 251 2.45 24.62 -7.56
C SER A 251 1.31 24.08 -8.45
N ILE A 252 0.09 23.99 -7.91
CA ILE A 252 -1.12 23.55 -8.62
C ILE A 252 -2.22 24.59 -8.39
N PRO A 253 -2.25 25.68 -9.17
CA PRO A 253 -3.23 26.77 -9.02
C PRO A 253 -4.67 26.34 -9.35
N GLU A 254 -4.87 25.19 -10.00
CA GLU A 254 -6.20 24.63 -10.26
C GLU A 254 -7.00 24.36 -8.99
N ILE A 255 -6.33 24.20 -7.84
CA ILE A 255 -7.00 23.96 -6.54
C ILE A 255 -7.97 25.08 -6.16
N PHE A 256 -7.69 26.33 -6.57
CA PHE A 256 -8.55 27.47 -6.25
C PHE A 256 -9.93 27.40 -6.91
N LYS A 257 -10.12 26.54 -7.92
CA LYS A 257 -11.43 26.33 -8.57
C LYS A 257 -12.41 25.58 -7.68
N THR A 258 -11.90 24.77 -6.75
CA THR A 258 -12.72 23.89 -5.89
C THR A 258 -12.56 24.20 -4.40
N LEU A 259 -11.56 24.99 -4.02
CA LEU A 259 -11.27 25.41 -2.65
C LEU A 259 -12.41 26.26 -2.07
N LYS A 260 -12.81 25.96 -0.83
CA LYS A 260 -13.93 26.64 -0.13
C LYS A 260 -13.51 27.16 1.25
N PRO A 261 -14.17 28.20 1.77
CA PRO A 261 -14.04 28.56 3.19
C PRO A 261 -14.39 27.36 4.08
N GLY A 262 -13.59 27.14 5.11
CA GLY A 262 -13.68 25.98 6.00
C GLY A 262 -12.78 24.81 5.62
N ASP A 263 -12.28 24.74 4.38
CA ASP A 263 -11.43 23.63 3.95
C ASP A 263 -10.11 23.60 4.75
N PRO A 264 -9.66 22.42 5.22
CA PRO A 264 -8.35 22.27 5.84
C PRO A 264 -7.25 22.23 4.78
N ILE A 265 -6.12 22.88 5.09
CA ILE A 265 -4.88 22.83 4.32
C ILE A 265 -3.77 22.33 5.22
N LEU A 266 -3.10 21.26 4.80
CA LEU A 266 -2.01 20.65 5.54
C LEU A 266 -0.69 20.99 4.84
N ILE A 267 0.30 21.45 5.60
CA ILE A 267 1.57 21.98 5.09
C ILE A 267 2.74 21.21 5.72
N ASP A 268 3.77 20.91 4.90
CA ASP A 268 4.96 20.12 5.30
C ASP A 268 4.58 18.77 5.92
N ASP A 269 3.79 18.00 5.16
CA ASP A 269 3.27 16.67 5.51
C ASP A 269 2.45 16.70 6.82
N GLY A 270 1.60 17.73 6.97
CA GLY A 270 0.70 17.90 8.10
C GLY A 270 1.33 18.43 9.39
N LYS A 271 2.61 18.81 9.38
CA LYS A 271 3.28 19.44 10.54
C LYS A 271 2.73 20.81 10.88
N ILE A 272 2.16 21.49 9.89
CA ILE A 272 1.43 22.75 10.05
C ILE A 272 0.05 22.52 9.45
N GLN A 273 -0.99 22.98 10.15
CA GLN A 273 -2.37 22.90 9.68
C GLN A 273 -2.95 24.29 9.62
N ALA A 274 -3.72 24.54 8.58
CA ALA A 274 -4.43 25.78 8.35
C ALA A 274 -5.86 25.49 7.92
N THR A 275 -6.72 26.50 8.05
CA THR A 275 -8.09 26.47 7.54
C THR A 275 -8.30 27.68 6.65
N VAL A 276 -8.97 27.48 5.52
CA VAL A 276 -9.40 28.56 4.64
C VAL A 276 -10.45 29.40 5.36
N ILE A 277 -10.19 30.68 5.54
CA ILE A 277 -11.13 31.63 6.15
C ILE A 277 -12.02 32.26 5.09
N SER A 278 -11.41 32.72 4.00
CA SER A 278 -12.12 33.33 2.88
C SER A 278 -11.30 33.24 1.60
N LEU A 279 -11.97 33.37 0.46
CA LEU A 279 -11.34 33.48 -0.85
C LEU A 279 -11.57 34.87 -1.44
N THR A 280 -10.62 35.30 -2.26
CA THR A 280 -10.66 36.53 -3.06
C THR A 280 -10.22 36.20 -4.49
N ALA A 281 -10.36 37.17 -5.41
CA ALA A 281 -9.82 37.01 -6.77
C ALA A 281 -8.29 36.76 -6.78
N LYS A 282 -7.57 37.20 -5.75
CA LYS A 282 -6.11 37.08 -5.62
C LYS A 282 -5.64 35.78 -4.95
N GLY A 283 -6.54 35.02 -4.31
CA GLY A 283 -6.17 33.84 -3.55
C GLY A 283 -6.99 33.65 -2.28
N ALA A 284 -6.44 32.93 -1.30
CA ALA A 284 -7.14 32.53 -0.08
C ALA A 284 -6.46 33.05 1.19
N TYR A 285 -7.27 33.56 2.11
CA TYR A 285 -6.86 33.85 3.48
C TYR A 285 -6.92 32.57 4.30
N LEU A 286 -5.81 32.20 4.92
CA LEU A 286 -5.69 31.02 5.75
C LEU A 286 -5.44 31.43 7.19
N LYS A 287 -6.00 30.68 8.14
CA LYS A 287 -5.67 30.78 9.57
C LYS A 287 -4.98 29.50 10.01
N ILE A 288 -3.85 29.65 10.68
CA ILE A 288 -3.07 28.52 11.19
C ILE A 288 -3.78 27.95 12.42
N THR A 289 -4.18 26.69 12.34
CA THR A 289 -4.89 25.97 13.40
C THR A 289 -3.94 25.11 14.23
N TYR A 290 -2.80 24.69 13.66
CA TYR A 290 -1.81 23.89 14.39
C TYR A 290 -0.39 24.08 13.84
N THR A 291 0.58 24.09 14.76
CA THR A 291 2.02 23.98 14.53
C THR A 291 2.69 23.58 15.85
N LYS A 292 3.98 23.23 15.82
CA LYS A 292 4.73 22.91 17.05
C LYS A 292 4.79 24.11 18.02
N PRO A 293 4.94 23.90 19.34
CA PRO A 293 4.85 24.99 20.34
C PRO A 293 5.78 26.18 20.10
N LYS A 294 6.98 25.95 19.55
CA LYS A 294 7.95 27.01 19.21
C LYS A 294 7.68 27.67 17.85
N GLY A 295 6.54 27.43 17.23
CA GLY A 295 6.24 27.79 15.84
C GLY A 295 7.12 27.05 14.81
N SER A 296 6.83 27.20 13.53
CA SER A 296 7.55 26.54 12.43
C SER A 296 7.99 27.53 11.35
N LYS A 297 9.17 27.30 10.76
CA LYS A 297 9.61 28.02 9.56
C LYS A 297 9.03 27.33 8.33
N LEU A 298 8.38 28.10 7.45
CA LEU A 298 8.02 27.62 6.12
C LEU A 298 9.19 27.75 5.16
N LYS A 299 9.25 26.84 4.19
CA LYS A 299 10.25 26.83 3.12
C LYS A 299 9.55 26.52 1.80
N SER A 300 10.15 26.95 0.70
CA SER A 300 9.73 26.50 -0.63
C SER A 300 9.87 24.97 -0.75
N GLN A 301 9.15 24.39 -1.71
CA GLN A 301 9.10 22.96 -2.02
C GLN A 301 8.48 22.06 -0.94
N LYS A 302 8.04 22.61 0.19
CA LYS A 302 7.24 21.87 1.18
C LYS A 302 5.88 21.51 0.61
N SER A 303 5.36 20.34 0.99
CA SER A 303 4.08 19.83 0.52
C SER A 303 2.91 20.72 0.96
N LEU A 304 1.92 20.82 0.08
CA LEU A 304 0.59 21.35 0.36
C LEU A 304 -0.40 20.22 0.07
N ASN A 305 -1.24 19.88 1.03
CA ASN A 305 -2.28 18.87 0.90
C ASN A 305 -3.64 19.50 1.20
N PHE A 306 -4.65 19.06 0.47
CA PHE A 306 -6.01 19.61 0.52
C PHE A 306 -7.03 18.48 0.72
N PRO A 307 -7.09 17.88 1.93
CA PRO A 307 -7.78 16.60 2.14
C PRO A 307 -9.29 16.61 1.84
N GLN A 308 -9.93 17.78 1.88
CA GLN A 308 -11.37 17.95 1.62
C GLN A 308 -11.66 18.68 0.32
N THR A 309 -10.63 19.03 -0.45
CA THR A 309 -10.79 19.80 -1.69
C THR A 309 -10.44 18.89 -2.88
N PRO A 310 -11.44 18.49 -3.70
CA PRO A 310 -11.18 17.67 -4.87
C PRO A 310 -10.22 18.37 -5.83
N LEU A 311 -9.13 17.69 -6.18
CA LEU A 311 -8.17 18.18 -7.16
C LEU A 311 -8.35 17.46 -8.51
N HIS A 312 -8.96 18.17 -9.46
CA HIS A 312 -9.22 17.68 -10.82
C HIS A 312 -8.00 17.91 -11.74
N VAL A 313 -6.88 17.28 -11.39
CA VAL A 313 -5.68 17.23 -12.24
C VAL A 313 -5.40 15.81 -12.68
N SER A 314 -4.83 15.68 -13.88
CA SER A 314 -4.35 14.38 -14.34
C SER A 314 -3.27 13.87 -13.39
N PRO A 315 -3.30 12.58 -13.02
CA PRO A 315 -2.23 11.95 -12.24
C PRO A 315 -0.91 11.84 -13.04
N LEU A 316 -0.94 12.00 -14.36
CA LEU A 316 0.25 12.06 -15.22
C LEU A 316 0.54 13.51 -15.59
N THR A 317 1.60 14.07 -15.01
CA THR A 317 2.05 15.41 -15.35
C THR A 317 2.75 15.44 -16.71
N LYS A 318 2.95 16.65 -17.27
CA LYS A 318 3.76 16.83 -18.48
C LYS A 318 5.19 16.29 -18.31
N LYS A 319 5.74 16.41 -17.10
CA LYS A 319 7.05 15.85 -16.75
C LYS A 319 7.01 14.32 -16.78
N ASP A 320 5.99 13.71 -16.14
CA ASP A 320 5.83 12.25 -16.13
C ASP A 320 5.73 11.69 -17.55
N LEU A 321 4.95 12.33 -18.44
CA LEU A 321 4.84 11.91 -19.85
C LEU A 321 6.19 11.96 -20.61
N LYS A 322 7.04 12.95 -20.30
CA LYS A 322 8.39 13.06 -20.86
C LYS A 322 9.30 11.97 -20.30
N ASP A 323 9.26 11.77 -18.98
CA ASP A 323 10.09 10.78 -18.29
C ASP A 323 9.72 9.35 -18.68
N LEU A 324 8.44 9.08 -18.97
CA LEU A 324 7.95 7.80 -19.48
C LEU A 324 8.68 7.34 -20.76
N ASN A 325 9.22 8.25 -21.57
CA ASN A 325 10.03 7.86 -22.73
C ASN A 325 11.29 7.10 -22.33
N PHE A 326 11.88 7.46 -21.20
CA PHE A 326 13.03 6.77 -20.62
C PHE A 326 12.56 5.58 -19.76
N ILE A 327 11.67 5.84 -18.81
CA ILE A 327 11.21 4.87 -17.80
C ILE A 327 10.68 3.60 -18.47
N ALA A 328 9.83 3.74 -19.48
CA ALA A 328 9.23 2.60 -20.16
C ALA A 328 10.27 1.69 -20.79
N SER A 329 11.50 2.15 -21.05
CA SER A 329 12.60 1.38 -21.64
C SER A 329 13.35 0.51 -20.63
N TYR A 330 13.49 0.97 -19.38
CA TYR A 330 14.41 0.40 -18.38
C TYR A 330 13.72 -0.18 -17.14
N ALA A 331 12.49 0.25 -16.83
CA ALA A 331 11.81 -0.17 -15.61
C ALA A 331 11.31 -1.62 -15.71
N ASN A 332 11.53 -2.40 -14.66
CA ASN A 332 10.78 -3.65 -14.45
C ASN A 332 9.37 -3.35 -13.93
N ALA A 333 9.25 -2.33 -13.08
CA ALA A 333 8.00 -1.86 -12.51
C ALA A 333 7.94 -0.33 -12.53
N ILE A 334 6.77 0.21 -12.88
CA ILE A 334 6.50 1.65 -12.87
C ILE A 334 5.62 1.98 -11.66
N GLY A 335 6.12 2.86 -10.81
CA GLY A 335 5.36 3.46 -9.72
C GLY A 335 4.45 4.56 -10.21
N PHE A 336 3.16 4.48 -9.88
CA PHE A 336 2.19 5.49 -10.29
C PHE A 336 1.62 6.21 -9.07
N SER A 337 2.03 7.47 -8.92
CA SER A 337 1.65 8.34 -7.81
C SER A 337 0.25 8.94 -8.01
N PHE A 338 -0.46 9.17 -6.90
CA PHE A 338 -1.77 9.82 -6.78
C PHE A 338 -2.87 9.20 -7.65
N VAL A 339 -2.84 7.88 -7.82
CA VAL A 339 -3.92 7.13 -8.47
C VAL A 339 -5.17 7.25 -7.62
N LYS A 340 -6.30 7.58 -8.24
CA LYS A 340 -7.60 7.71 -7.56
C LYS A 340 -8.66 6.77 -8.16
N THR A 341 -8.53 6.43 -9.44
CA THR A 341 -9.57 5.70 -10.18
C THR A 341 -8.99 4.70 -11.19
N ALA A 342 -9.85 3.83 -11.73
CA ALA A 342 -9.52 2.99 -12.87
C ALA A 342 -9.18 3.80 -14.13
N GLU A 343 -9.76 4.99 -14.33
CA GLU A 343 -9.41 5.84 -15.48
C GLU A 343 -7.95 6.26 -15.42
N ASP A 344 -7.46 6.63 -14.24
CA ASP A 344 -6.06 6.99 -14.05
C ASP A 344 -5.13 5.87 -14.52
N ILE A 345 -5.40 4.64 -14.11
CA ILE A 345 -4.66 3.45 -14.55
C ILE A 345 -4.72 3.31 -16.07
N ARG A 346 -5.89 3.48 -16.67
CA ARG A 346 -6.08 3.37 -18.12
C ARG A 346 -5.21 4.37 -18.89
N LEU A 347 -5.09 5.60 -18.38
CA LEU A 347 -4.20 6.61 -18.96
C LEU A 347 -2.74 6.13 -18.98
N LEU A 348 -2.21 5.65 -17.84
CA LEU A 348 -0.85 5.12 -17.79
C LEU A 348 -0.67 3.91 -18.70
N GLN A 349 -1.61 2.96 -18.70
CA GLN A 349 -1.56 1.79 -19.58
C GLN A 349 -1.51 2.18 -21.05
N ALA A 350 -2.29 3.18 -21.47
CA ALA A 350 -2.28 3.70 -22.84
C ALA A 350 -0.94 4.32 -23.20
N GLU A 351 -0.34 5.11 -22.30
CA GLU A 351 0.96 5.73 -22.52
C GLU A 351 2.12 4.71 -22.58
N ILE A 352 2.07 3.65 -21.77
CA ILE A 352 3.03 2.54 -21.85
C ILE A 352 2.83 1.78 -23.17
N GLN A 353 1.59 1.44 -23.52
CA GLN A 353 1.25 0.74 -24.77
C GLN A 353 1.73 1.50 -25.99
N LYS A 354 1.56 2.82 -26.02
CA LYS A 354 2.02 3.70 -27.11
C LYS A 354 3.55 3.64 -27.31
N ARG A 355 4.31 3.46 -26.23
CA ARG A 355 5.78 3.44 -26.26
C ARG A 355 6.38 2.06 -26.51
N ARG A 356 5.76 1.01 -25.99
CA ARG A 356 6.33 -0.35 -25.97
C ARG A 356 5.56 -1.38 -26.80
N GLY A 357 4.40 -1.03 -27.36
CA GLY A 357 3.62 -1.96 -28.17
C GLY A 357 3.31 -3.24 -27.38
N ALA A 358 3.57 -4.41 -27.97
CA ALA A 358 3.31 -5.70 -27.33
C ALA A 358 4.09 -5.92 -26.02
N GLU A 359 5.27 -5.29 -25.87
CA GLU A 359 6.12 -5.44 -24.68
C GLU A 359 5.55 -4.71 -23.45
N ALA A 360 4.56 -3.83 -23.64
CA ALA A 360 3.88 -3.13 -22.56
C ALA A 360 3.26 -4.08 -21.52
N ALA A 361 2.83 -5.27 -21.94
CA ALA A 361 2.27 -6.29 -21.05
C ALA A 361 3.29 -6.90 -20.08
N GLY A 362 4.60 -6.75 -20.35
CA GLY A 362 5.68 -7.24 -19.50
C GLY A 362 6.12 -6.26 -18.41
N ILE A 363 5.69 -4.99 -18.47
CA ILE A 363 6.06 -3.96 -17.50
C ILE A 363 5.05 -3.97 -16.36
N ALA A 364 5.51 -4.16 -15.12
CA ALA A 364 4.62 -4.12 -13.97
C ALA A 364 4.16 -2.69 -13.66
N ILE A 365 2.95 -2.53 -13.15
CA ILE A 365 2.43 -1.26 -12.63
C ILE A 365 2.23 -1.41 -11.12
N ILE A 366 2.68 -0.43 -10.36
CA ILE A 366 2.40 -0.32 -8.92
C ILE A 366 1.55 0.94 -8.69
N ALA A 367 0.30 0.76 -8.30
CA ALA A 367 -0.53 1.89 -7.89
C ALA A 367 -0.17 2.32 -6.46
N LYS A 368 0.12 3.59 -6.26
CA LYS A 368 0.34 4.15 -4.94
C LYS A 368 -0.98 4.67 -4.39
N ILE A 369 -1.43 4.05 -3.30
CA ILE A 369 -2.67 4.41 -2.62
C ILE A 369 -2.35 5.49 -1.59
N GLU A 370 -2.65 6.73 -1.97
CA GLU A 370 -2.24 7.95 -1.27
C GLU A 370 -3.43 8.78 -0.77
N THR A 371 -4.66 8.49 -1.21
CA THR A 371 -5.86 9.28 -0.89
C THR A 371 -7.01 8.38 -0.45
N LYS A 372 -8.02 8.96 0.22
CA LYS A 372 -9.25 8.24 0.58
C LYS A 372 -9.96 7.68 -0.66
N GLU A 373 -10.05 8.50 -1.71
CA GLU A 373 -10.72 8.13 -2.97
C GLU A 373 -10.08 6.89 -3.62
N ALA A 374 -8.74 6.78 -3.55
CA ALA A 374 -8.02 5.62 -4.05
C ALA A 374 -8.35 4.33 -3.26
N VAL A 375 -8.59 4.45 -1.95
CA VAL A 375 -9.01 3.32 -1.12
C VAL A 375 -10.43 2.90 -1.47
N ASP A 376 -11.34 3.85 -1.63
CA ASP A 376 -12.75 3.58 -1.97
C ASP A 376 -12.88 2.87 -3.34
N HIS A 377 -12.03 3.22 -4.32
CA HIS A 377 -12.03 2.63 -5.67
C HIS A 377 -10.96 1.53 -5.87
N LEU A 378 -10.37 1.00 -4.78
CA LEU A 378 -9.27 0.05 -4.87
C LEU A 378 -9.63 -1.21 -5.69
N PRO A 379 -10.83 -1.83 -5.56
CA PRO A 379 -11.21 -2.98 -6.38
C PRO A 379 -11.16 -2.68 -7.89
N GLU A 380 -11.71 -1.54 -8.33
CA GLU A 380 -11.75 -1.13 -9.73
C GLU A 380 -10.34 -0.82 -10.26
N ILE A 381 -9.50 -0.17 -9.44
CA ILE A 381 -8.09 0.08 -9.75
C ILE A 381 -7.36 -1.25 -9.98
N ILE A 382 -7.51 -2.20 -9.06
CA ILE A 382 -6.91 -3.55 -9.17
C ILE A 382 -7.36 -4.23 -10.45
N VAL A 383 -8.67 -4.28 -10.70
CA VAL A 383 -9.24 -4.98 -11.85
C VAL A 383 -8.73 -4.36 -13.15
N GLN A 384 -8.78 -3.04 -13.30
CA GLN A 384 -8.31 -2.35 -14.50
C GLN A 384 -6.81 -2.57 -14.74
N ALA A 385 -5.98 -2.49 -13.70
CA ALA A 385 -4.53 -2.61 -13.82
C ALA A 385 -4.10 -4.05 -14.14
N ALA A 386 -4.54 -5.00 -13.31
CA ALA A 386 -4.16 -6.41 -13.41
C ALA A 386 -4.77 -7.11 -14.64
N SER A 387 -5.79 -6.51 -15.24
CA SER A 387 -6.38 -6.96 -16.52
C SER A 387 -5.41 -6.94 -17.69
N LYS A 388 -4.30 -6.18 -17.63
CA LYS A 388 -3.36 -6.02 -18.75
C LYS A 388 -1.89 -6.22 -18.36
N GLN A 389 -1.48 -5.81 -17.15
CA GLN A 389 -0.10 -5.93 -16.69
C GLN A 389 0.02 -6.78 -15.42
N PRO A 390 1.23 -7.27 -15.06
CA PRO A 390 1.57 -7.53 -13.66
C PRO A 390 1.28 -6.28 -12.82
N PHE A 391 0.63 -6.46 -11.67
CA PHE A 391 0.16 -5.34 -10.87
C PHE A 391 0.45 -5.57 -9.40
N GLY A 392 0.85 -4.51 -8.71
CA GLY A 392 1.04 -4.45 -7.27
C GLY A 392 0.47 -3.15 -6.70
N VAL A 393 0.35 -3.11 -5.38
CA VAL A 393 -0.17 -1.93 -4.67
C VAL A 393 0.87 -1.46 -3.65
N MET A 394 1.12 -0.16 -3.59
CA MET A 394 1.94 0.45 -2.54
C MET A 394 1.04 1.20 -1.56
N ILE A 395 1.10 0.84 -0.28
CA ILE A 395 0.46 1.61 0.79
C ILE A 395 1.38 2.78 1.11
N ALA A 396 1.12 3.94 0.52
CA ALA A 396 1.92 5.14 0.69
C ALA A 396 1.46 5.89 1.95
N ARG A 397 1.78 5.31 3.12
CA ARG A 397 1.24 5.70 4.43
C ARG A 397 1.49 7.16 4.80
N GLY A 398 2.62 7.73 4.38
CA GLY A 398 2.94 9.14 4.62
C GLY A 398 1.90 10.09 4.02
N ASP A 399 1.64 9.98 2.71
CA ASP A 399 0.64 10.80 2.03
C ASP A 399 -0.79 10.39 2.44
N LEU A 400 -1.07 9.08 2.59
CA LEU A 400 -2.38 8.59 3.01
C LEU A 400 -2.79 9.09 4.41
N ALA A 401 -1.86 9.12 5.37
CA ALA A 401 -2.12 9.62 6.72
C ALA A 401 -2.45 11.11 6.73
N VAL A 402 -1.86 11.89 5.82
CA VAL A 402 -2.17 13.32 5.66
C VAL A 402 -3.60 13.49 5.15
N GLU A 403 -4.06 12.61 4.24
CA GLU A 403 -5.41 12.69 3.66
C GLU A 403 -6.52 12.16 4.59
N VAL A 404 -6.29 11.05 5.30
CA VAL A 404 -7.34 10.37 6.09
C VAL A 404 -7.22 10.54 7.60
N GLY A 405 -6.12 11.15 8.06
CA GLY A 405 -5.75 11.26 9.47
C GLY A 405 -5.11 9.98 10.02
N TYR A 406 -4.31 10.13 11.08
CA TYR A 406 -3.54 9.03 11.69
C TYR A 406 -4.41 7.91 12.27
N GLN A 407 -5.59 8.25 12.80
CA GLN A 407 -6.49 7.27 13.43
C GLN A 407 -7.03 6.27 12.40
N ARG A 408 -7.40 6.75 11.21
CA ARG A 408 -7.95 5.92 10.14
C ARG A 408 -6.87 5.19 9.34
N LEU A 409 -5.62 5.69 9.34
CA LEU A 409 -4.52 5.04 8.63
C LEU A 409 -4.36 3.55 9.02
N SER A 410 -4.46 3.24 10.32
CA SER A 410 -4.29 1.86 10.81
C SER A 410 -5.40 0.94 10.32
N GLU A 411 -6.64 1.44 10.24
CA GLU A 411 -7.79 0.73 9.71
C GLU A 411 -7.64 0.49 8.19
N LEU A 412 -7.42 1.57 7.43
CA LEU A 412 -7.37 1.49 5.97
C LEU A 412 -6.19 0.66 5.47
N GLN A 413 -5.07 0.64 6.18
CA GLN A 413 -3.94 -0.24 5.86
C GLN A 413 -4.36 -1.73 5.88
N GLU A 414 -5.13 -2.16 6.88
CA GLU A 414 -5.60 -3.54 6.95
C GLU A 414 -6.62 -3.84 5.85
N GLU A 415 -7.52 -2.89 5.54
CA GLU A 415 -8.46 -3.04 4.43
C GLU A 415 -7.73 -3.21 3.08
N ILE A 416 -6.72 -2.37 2.81
CA ILE A 416 -5.92 -2.47 1.58
C ILE A 416 -5.23 -3.84 1.49
N LEU A 417 -4.64 -4.32 2.59
CA LEU A 417 -3.99 -5.64 2.63
C LEU A 417 -4.98 -6.77 2.32
N TRP A 418 -6.17 -6.75 2.93
CA TRP A 418 -7.18 -7.80 2.70
C TRP A 418 -7.72 -7.80 1.27
N ILE A 419 -8.00 -6.63 0.72
CA ILE A 419 -8.47 -6.49 -0.67
C ILE A 419 -7.41 -6.96 -1.66
N CYS A 420 -6.14 -6.60 -1.43
CA CYS A 420 -5.04 -7.06 -2.28
C CYS A 420 -4.82 -8.57 -2.17
N GLU A 421 -4.87 -9.14 -0.96
CA GLU A 421 -4.75 -10.60 -0.76
C GLU A 421 -5.89 -11.36 -1.44
N ALA A 422 -7.12 -10.84 -1.39
CA ALA A 422 -8.25 -11.42 -2.09
C ALA A 422 -8.11 -11.38 -3.62
N ALA A 423 -7.43 -10.37 -4.15
CA ALA A 423 -7.07 -10.29 -5.55
C ALA A 423 -5.75 -11.02 -5.89
N HIS A 424 -5.06 -11.60 -4.90
CA HIS A 424 -3.71 -12.15 -5.01
C HIS A 424 -2.71 -11.15 -5.61
N ILE A 425 -2.86 -9.88 -5.25
CA ILE A 425 -2.00 -8.76 -5.67
C ILE A 425 -0.97 -8.49 -4.58
N PRO A 426 0.33 -8.46 -4.91
CA PRO A 426 1.38 -8.16 -3.96
C PRO A 426 1.30 -6.72 -3.46
N VAL A 427 1.59 -6.53 -2.17
CA VAL A 427 1.58 -5.22 -1.51
C VAL A 427 2.99 -4.79 -1.13
N ILE A 428 3.28 -3.49 -1.30
CA ILE A 428 4.46 -2.82 -0.77
C ILE A 428 4.05 -2.01 0.47
N TRP A 429 4.61 -2.39 1.62
CA TRP A 429 4.52 -1.63 2.85
C TRP A 429 5.53 -0.48 2.82
N ALA A 430 5.04 0.74 2.59
CA ALA A 430 5.91 1.86 2.27
C ALA A 430 5.80 3.03 3.25
N THR A 431 6.85 3.84 3.21
CA THR A 431 7.06 5.09 3.95
C THR A 431 7.24 4.90 5.47
N GLN A 432 8.16 5.63 6.06
CA GLN A 432 8.40 5.67 7.51
C GLN A 432 8.75 4.34 8.21
N VAL A 433 9.09 3.29 7.46
CA VAL A 433 9.67 2.07 8.03
C VAL A 433 11.14 2.33 8.37
N LEU A 434 11.50 2.16 9.64
CA LEU A 434 12.88 2.40 10.13
C LEU A 434 13.44 3.79 9.74
N GLU A 435 12.60 4.82 9.69
CA GLU A 435 12.96 6.16 9.22
C GLU A 435 14.08 6.82 10.03
N ASN A 436 14.03 6.72 11.36
CA ASN A 436 15.09 7.21 12.24
C ASN A 436 16.35 6.38 12.07
N MET A 437 16.24 5.06 11.92
CA MET A 437 17.42 4.22 11.69
C MET A 437 18.16 4.67 10.43
N VAL A 438 17.44 4.87 9.34
CA VAL A 438 18.00 5.36 8.07
C VAL A 438 18.68 6.73 8.24
N LYS A 439 18.15 7.61 9.10
CA LYS A 439 18.63 8.99 9.31
C LYS A 439 19.74 9.13 10.34
N THR A 440 19.66 8.41 11.45
CA THR A 440 20.46 8.62 12.66
C THR A 440 21.25 7.38 13.08
N GLY A 441 21.03 6.24 12.43
CA GLY A 441 21.65 4.97 12.76
C GLY A 441 20.96 4.21 13.89
N LEU A 442 19.94 4.81 14.53
CA LEU A 442 19.24 4.21 15.67
C LEU A 442 17.72 4.18 15.45
N PRO A 443 17.08 3.00 15.45
CA PRO A 443 15.63 2.88 15.39
C PRO A 443 14.99 3.24 16.73
N SER A 444 13.78 3.78 16.67
CA SER A 444 12.87 3.84 17.82
C SER A 444 12.20 2.48 18.06
N ARG A 445 11.68 2.27 19.27
CA ARG A 445 10.93 1.05 19.60
C ARG A 445 9.69 0.86 18.71
N ALA A 446 9.01 1.97 18.38
CA ALA A 446 7.83 1.93 17.52
C ALA A 446 8.19 1.48 16.10
N GLU A 447 9.34 1.89 15.56
CA GLU A 447 9.78 1.49 14.22
C GLU A 447 10.16 0.02 14.15
N ILE A 448 10.70 -0.57 15.22
CA ILE A 448 10.96 -2.02 15.27
C ILE A 448 9.63 -2.80 15.21
N THR A 449 8.61 -2.35 15.95
CA THR A 449 7.28 -2.96 15.89
C THR A 449 6.66 -2.81 14.50
N ASP A 450 6.78 -1.63 13.88
CA ASP A 450 6.28 -1.40 12.52
C ASP A 450 6.99 -2.28 11.49
N ALA A 451 8.32 -2.38 11.56
CA ALA A 451 9.10 -3.28 10.71
C ALA A 451 8.69 -4.75 10.90
N ALA A 452 8.44 -5.19 12.13
CA ALA A 452 7.95 -6.53 12.40
C ALA A 452 6.53 -6.77 11.83
N MET A 453 5.66 -5.76 11.87
CA MET A 453 4.30 -5.85 11.28
C MET A 453 4.33 -5.86 9.75
N SER A 454 5.35 -5.26 9.14
CA SER A 454 5.47 -5.14 7.69
C SER A 454 5.65 -6.49 6.95
N GLU A 455 5.97 -7.58 7.66
CA GLU A 455 5.95 -8.97 7.13
C GLU A 455 4.58 -9.35 6.52
N ARG A 456 3.51 -8.64 6.89
CA ARG A 456 2.19 -8.80 6.27
C ARG A 456 2.17 -8.47 4.77
N ALA A 457 3.15 -7.72 4.28
CA ALA A 457 3.28 -7.35 2.89
C ALA A 457 4.33 -8.20 2.17
N GLU A 458 4.21 -8.27 0.84
CA GLU A 458 5.16 -8.96 -0.03
C GLU A 458 6.50 -8.23 -0.14
N CYS A 459 6.50 -6.92 0.10
CA CYS A 459 7.68 -6.08 0.01
C CYS A 459 7.61 -4.95 1.05
N VAL A 460 8.76 -4.56 1.58
CA VAL A 460 8.91 -3.44 2.51
C VAL A 460 9.83 -2.41 1.89
N MET A 461 9.43 -1.14 1.88
CA MET A 461 10.20 -0.06 1.26
C MET A 461 10.94 0.78 2.31
N LEU A 462 12.26 0.84 2.20
CA LEU A 462 13.11 1.79 2.92
C LEU A 462 13.43 3.01 2.06
N ASN A 463 13.46 4.18 2.72
CA ASN A 463 13.86 5.44 2.07
C ASN A 463 15.39 5.62 2.11
N LYS A 464 15.92 6.58 1.36
CA LYS A 464 17.36 6.87 1.33
C LYS A 464 17.84 7.61 2.59
N GLY A 465 19.07 7.32 3.02
CA GLY A 465 19.74 8.04 4.11
C GLY A 465 21.14 7.49 4.39
N PRO A 466 21.91 8.14 5.29
CA PRO A 466 23.31 7.80 5.55
C PRO A 466 23.51 6.38 6.11
N TYR A 467 22.53 5.81 6.81
CA TYR A 467 22.62 4.47 7.43
C TYR A 467 21.75 3.43 6.73
N ILE A 468 21.56 3.58 5.40
CA ILE A 468 20.61 2.75 4.66
C ILE A 468 21.05 1.28 4.58
N VAL A 469 22.35 1.00 4.51
CA VAL A 469 22.88 -0.38 4.45
C VAL A 469 22.62 -1.11 5.76
N GLU A 470 22.82 -0.43 6.89
CA GLU A 470 22.52 -0.94 8.22
C GLU A 470 21.02 -1.15 8.41
N ALA A 471 20.19 -0.22 7.92
CA ALA A 471 18.74 -0.34 7.98
C ALA A 471 18.23 -1.55 7.17
N VAL A 472 18.78 -1.81 5.98
CA VAL A 472 18.47 -3.02 5.18
C VAL A 472 18.86 -4.27 5.96
N THR A 473 20.06 -4.31 6.53
CA THR A 473 20.54 -5.46 7.31
C THR A 473 19.65 -5.73 8.52
N SER A 474 19.26 -4.68 9.24
CA SER A 474 18.37 -4.79 10.40
C SER A 474 16.96 -5.22 10.01
N LEU A 475 16.42 -4.69 8.91
CA LEU A 475 15.11 -5.09 8.42
C LEU A 475 15.12 -6.58 8.02
N ALA A 476 16.15 -7.03 7.31
CA ALA A 476 16.30 -8.43 6.94
C ALA A 476 16.35 -9.35 8.17
N ASP A 477 17.07 -9.00 9.24
CA ASP A 477 17.11 -9.79 10.48
C ASP A 477 15.74 -9.83 11.18
N ILE A 478 15.04 -8.69 11.26
CA ILE A 478 13.69 -8.61 11.84
C ILE A 478 12.72 -9.50 11.07
N LEU A 479 12.67 -9.40 9.74
CA LEU A 479 11.77 -10.19 8.89
C LEU A 479 12.07 -11.69 9.01
N ASN A 480 13.33 -12.10 8.90
CA ASN A 480 13.73 -13.51 9.04
C ASN A 480 13.31 -14.13 10.38
N ARG A 481 13.31 -13.35 11.47
CA ARG A 481 12.81 -13.79 12.78
C ARG A 481 11.29 -13.89 12.79
N MET A 482 10.60 -12.89 12.24
CA MET A 482 9.15 -12.77 12.31
C MET A 482 8.41 -13.77 11.41
N GLU A 483 8.92 -14.10 10.23
CA GLU A 483 8.31 -15.05 9.28
C GLU A 483 8.15 -16.48 9.83
N GLN A 484 8.89 -16.82 10.89
CA GLN A 484 8.76 -18.10 11.59
C GLN A 484 7.59 -18.10 12.59
N HIS A 485 7.16 -16.93 13.02
CA HIS A 485 6.10 -16.75 14.01
C HIS A 485 4.78 -16.39 13.36
N ILE A 486 4.82 -15.59 12.30
CA ILE A 486 3.67 -15.06 11.58
C ILE A 486 3.91 -15.32 10.09
N TYR A 487 2.84 -15.65 9.37
CA TYR A 487 2.76 -15.54 7.94
C TYR A 487 1.54 -14.69 7.62
N LYS A 488 1.73 -13.52 7.01
CA LYS A 488 0.63 -12.57 6.79
C LYS A 488 -0.03 -12.20 8.13
N LYS A 489 -1.30 -12.55 8.31
CA LYS A 489 -2.03 -12.36 9.58
C LYS A 489 -2.15 -13.63 10.42
N ALA A 490 -1.55 -14.73 9.99
CA ALA A 490 -1.70 -16.04 10.61
C ALA A 490 -0.48 -16.40 11.47
N PRO A 491 -0.66 -16.65 12.78
CA PRO A 491 0.40 -17.26 13.59
C PRO A 491 0.75 -18.66 13.05
N ARG A 492 2.04 -18.95 12.89
CA ARG A 492 2.56 -20.26 12.45
C ARG A 492 2.89 -21.23 13.59
N LEU A 493 2.87 -20.73 14.83
CA LEU A 493 3.13 -21.51 16.05
C LEU A 493 4.41 -22.37 16.00
N LYS A 494 5.53 -21.79 15.51
CA LYS A 494 6.84 -22.42 15.69
C LYS A 494 7.07 -22.73 17.17
N ALA A 495 7.66 -23.90 17.45
CA ALA A 495 8.01 -24.30 18.80
C ALA A 495 8.80 -23.19 19.52
N LEU A 496 8.27 -22.75 20.66
CA LEU A 496 8.86 -21.64 21.41
C LEU A 496 10.07 -22.12 22.20
N HIS A 497 11.19 -21.38 22.09
CA HIS A 497 12.40 -21.66 22.87
C HIS A 497 12.11 -21.68 24.38
N ILE A 498 11.26 -20.77 24.87
CA ILE A 498 10.84 -20.75 26.28
C ILE A 498 10.11 -22.04 26.68
N ALA A 499 9.19 -22.55 25.85
CA ALA A 499 8.47 -23.78 26.15
C ALA A 499 9.43 -24.99 26.18
N ILE A 500 10.35 -25.06 25.21
CA ILE A 500 11.38 -26.10 25.14
C ILE A 500 12.26 -26.06 26.40
N ASN A 501 12.73 -24.88 26.79
CA ASN A 501 13.63 -24.73 27.93
C ASN A 501 12.94 -25.05 29.25
N THR A 502 11.72 -24.55 29.47
CA THR A 502 10.94 -24.84 30.67
C THR A 502 10.74 -26.35 30.85
N LEU A 503 10.41 -27.07 29.78
CA LEU A 503 10.23 -28.52 29.83
C LEU A 503 11.56 -29.28 30.02
N LYS A 504 12.67 -28.79 29.46
CA LYS A 504 14.01 -29.37 29.69
C LYS A 504 14.44 -29.23 31.16
N THR A 505 14.30 -28.04 31.73
CA THR A 505 14.64 -27.78 33.15
C THR A 505 13.80 -28.63 34.10
N SER A 506 12.50 -28.77 33.83
CA SER A 506 11.61 -29.64 34.62
C SER A 506 12.02 -31.11 34.57
N LYS A 507 12.51 -31.61 33.43
CA LYS A 507 13.02 -32.99 33.30
C LYS A 507 14.33 -33.21 34.05
N LEU A 508 15.19 -32.19 34.13
CA LEU A 508 16.45 -32.24 34.87
C LEU A 508 16.23 -32.20 36.39
N GLN A 509 15.18 -31.53 36.88
CA GLN A 509 14.83 -31.49 38.30
C GLN A 509 14.14 -32.77 38.81
N LYS A 510 13.65 -33.62 37.91
CA LYS A 510 13.01 -34.91 38.23
C LYS A 510 13.98 -36.10 38.18
N LYS A 511 15.20 -35.88 37.70
CA LYS A 511 16.33 -36.82 37.77
C LYS A 511 17.23 -36.39 38.90
#